data_AF-A0A2G6KBM9-F1
#
_entry.id   AF-A0A2G6KBM9-F1
#
_cell.length_a   1.000
_cell.length_b   1.000
_cell.length_c   1.000
_cell.angle_alpha   90.00
_cell.angle_beta   90.00
_cell.angle_gamma   90.00
#
_symmetry.space_group_name_H-M   'P 1'
#
loop_
_entity.id
_entity.type
_entity.pdbx_description
1 polymer ?
#
loop_
_entity_poly.entity_id
_entity_poly.type
_entity_poly.pdbx_seq_one_letter_code
_entity_poly.pdbx_strand_id
1 'polypeptide(L)'
;MQEEDLQYAMLQVLNSVIYYVDEHLKPLTFHVLLYPFRHVKKALPENVMSFLKQSKRLRRYIDPVPQKVRRYIDPEMGVEAFFDALNQRNVRYVALRWFEGLPEWPANEDIDLLIDDRDFGKLGDLFVRSPETMPCDLFSVTARSSYNGLPYYPPYLASSILKNRVLFKDRYYIPSPEDHFFTLAYHVVYHKAEKSGLPLSEHQENEKGAADHPYAEILIELAQRIQLQVRPTLSDLHDLLDQHGWTPQLDTLRKLAEKSEWLRSLLHANPYKAEDGELLIFIAREWVVENNKLDFIMKCFQKKSEDFDILKVIKLDEAQRQASSLKIRGGEWGRGPFPVSGGRPGVVIAAYDYHPAPVPEEIHLQYPYITDGNILFKHQVRDEVNNRLLWTRRVNCMHSSDDEIEGWEYLKATCAESTQEVREEVQKRRNAYRTSQKVLAVLDHDHARSKVELIEYSPEPAVKKTFKWGRERFCEREKFVYSELSPKHPAIPNLLDAGDHYLIIPYYQNILAEKNDREKDEILASFVKDILDILKFFYKEGFALVEFMPDNFLVTQEQELKIVDFEFLYRYKTQTASFSESFDLAGLPSGFDGDRPCTQKSAWQPYEKTWQAIVQTTSGGHRMS
;
A
#
# COMPACT_ATOMS: atom_id res chain seq x y z
N MET A 1 49.34 -25.16 -7.22
CA MET A 1 48.82 -25.63 -5.93
C MET A 1 47.57 -26.43 -6.26
N GLN A 2 47.55 -27.73 -5.96
CA GLN A 2 46.41 -28.57 -6.30
C GLN A 2 45.21 -28.17 -5.42
N GLU A 3 44.00 -28.44 -5.88
CA GLU A 3 42.76 -28.05 -5.18
C GLU A 3 42.71 -28.59 -3.74
N GLU A 4 43.30 -29.76 -3.50
CA GLU A 4 43.43 -30.39 -2.18
C GLU A 4 44.35 -29.61 -1.22
N ASP A 5 45.46 -29.05 -1.72
CA ASP A 5 46.39 -28.24 -0.91
C ASP A 5 45.71 -26.95 -0.43
N LEU A 6 44.86 -26.38 -1.28
CA LEU A 6 44.11 -25.15 -0.99
C LEU A 6 43.00 -25.42 0.03
N GLN A 7 42.34 -26.58 -0.05
CA GLN A 7 41.37 -27.03 0.96
C GLN A 7 42.01 -27.30 2.32
N TYR A 8 43.18 -27.96 2.33
CA TYR A 8 43.90 -28.27 3.56
C TYR A 8 44.41 -26.98 4.24
N ALA A 9 44.94 -26.04 3.47
CA ALA A 9 45.35 -24.73 3.98
C ALA A 9 44.16 -23.94 4.57
N MET A 10 43.00 -23.98 3.92
CA MET A 10 41.78 -23.33 4.44
C MET A 10 41.31 -23.94 5.76
N LEU A 11 41.35 -25.27 5.89
CA LEU A 11 41.00 -25.99 7.12
C LEU A 11 41.94 -25.64 8.28
N GLN A 12 43.24 -25.53 8.01
CA GLN A 12 44.24 -25.13 9.01
C GLN A 12 44.03 -23.69 9.48
N VAL A 13 43.73 -22.76 8.56
CA VAL A 13 43.40 -21.37 8.90
C VAL A 13 42.10 -21.30 9.72
N LEU A 14 41.07 -22.04 9.33
CA LEU A 14 39.79 -22.11 10.07
C LEU A 14 39.98 -22.64 11.49
N ASN A 15 40.73 -23.72 11.67
CA ASN A 15 41.04 -24.27 12.99
C ASN A 15 41.86 -23.31 13.85
N SER A 16 42.83 -22.62 13.25
CA SER A 16 43.68 -21.65 13.95
C SER A 16 42.87 -20.42 14.40
N VAL A 17 41.96 -19.93 13.55
CA VAL A 17 41.04 -18.82 13.88
C VAL A 17 40.08 -19.26 14.97
N ILE A 18 39.50 -20.46 14.89
CA ILE A 18 38.56 -20.96 15.92
C ILE A 18 39.27 -21.11 17.27
N TYR A 19 40.45 -21.72 17.31
CA TYR A 19 41.23 -21.90 18.54
C TYR A 19 41.61 -20.56 19.17
N TYR A 20 42.10 -19.61 18.36
CA TYR A 20 42.47 -18.27 18.82
C TYR A 20 41.27 -17.49 19.39
N VAL A 21 40.09 -17.64 18.78
CA VAL A 21 38.89 -16.93 19.23
C VAL A 21 38.33 -17.52 20.53
N ASP A 22 38.38 -18.85 20.71
CA ASP A 22 37.93 -19.54 21.93
C ASP A 22 38.83 -19.22 23.14
N GLU A 23 40.14 -19.06 22.92
CA GLU A 23 41.10 -18.73 23.98
C GLU A 23 41.20 -17.23 24.31
N HIS A 24 40.93 -16.33 23.36
CA HIS A 24 41.35 -14.92 23.50
C HIS A 24 40.27 -13.85 23.26
N LEU A 25 39.07 -14.17 22.78
CA LEU A 25 38.05 -13.15 22.45
C LEU A 25 36.73 -13.33 23.21
N LYS A 26 36.27 -12.26 23.88
CA LYS A 26 34.96 -12.21 24.54
C LYS A 26 33.80 -12.32 23.52
N PRO A 27 32.62 -12.84 23.93
CA PRO A 27 31.49 -13.21 23.05
C PRO A 27 31.01 -12.14 22.05
N LEU A 28 31.20 -10.85 22.38
CA LEU A 28 30.69 -9.74 21.58
C LEU A 28 31.43 -9.53 20.25
N THR A 29 32.72 -9.90 20.19
CA THR A 29 33.56 -9.80 18.98
C THR A 29 33.28 -10.93 17.98
N PHE A 30 32.63 -12.01 18.42
CA PHE A 30 32.37 -13.22 17.63
C PHE A 30 31.32 -13.02 16.52
N HIS A 31 30.38 -12.09 16.71
CA HIS A 31 29.32 -11.81 15.73
C HIS A 31 29.83 -11.05 14.49
N VAL A 32 30.89 -10.25 14.62
CA VAL A 32 31.44 -9.45 13.51
C VAL A 32 32.23 -10.33 12.53
N LEU A 33 32.89 -11.39 13.02
CA LEU A 33 33.68 -12.31 12.19
C LEU A 33 32.84 -13.39 11.47
N LEU A 34 31.60 -13.65 11.91
CA LEU A 34 30.73 -14.67 11.30
C LEU A 34 29.71 -14.14 10.27
N TYR A 35 29.56 -12.82 10.13
CA TYR A 35 28.73 -12.26 9.06
C TYR A 35 29.19 -12.67 7.65
N PRO A 36 30.51 -12.72 7.34
CA PRO A 36 31.01 -13.31 6.10
C PRO A 36 30.72 -14.81 5.97
N PHE A 37 30.71 -15.55 7.09
CA PHE A 37 30.54 -17.02 7.09
C PHE A 37 29.18 -17.48 6.53
N ARG A 38 28.10 -16.71 6.76
CA ARG A 38 26.78 -17.02 6.17
C ARG A 38 26.79 -16.95 4.64
N HIS A 39 27.64 -16.11 4.06
CA HIS A 39 27.81 -15.99 2.61
C HIS A 39 28.84 -16.98 2.05
N VAL A 40 29.88 -17.30 2.83
CA VAL A 40 30.90 -18.32 2.48
C VAL A 40 30.34 -19.75 2.57
N LYS A 41 29.26 -20.00 3.34
CA LYS A 41 28.59 -21.32 3.47
C LYS A 41 28.25 -21.97 2.12
N LYS A 42 27.96 -21.17 1.08
CA LYS A 42 27.67 -21.67 -0.28
C LYS A 42 28.92 -22.03 -1.10
N ALA A 43 30.09 -21.57 -0.68
CA ALA A 43 31.37 -21.79 -1.34
C ALA A 43 32.27 -22.80 -0.60
N LEU A 44 31.81 -23.34 0.54
CA LEU A 44 32.57 -24.35 1.29
C LEU A 44 32.37 -25.73 0.66
N PRO A 45 33.47 -26.48 0.41
CA PRO A 45 33.41 -27.87 -0.01
C PRO A 45 32.60 -28.76 0.95
N GLU A 46 31.91 -29.78 0.42
CA GLU A 46 30.99 -30.63 1.20
C GLU A 46 31.67 -31.37 2.35
N ASN A 47 32.93 -31.77 2.19
CA ASN A 47 33.75 -32.40 3.22
C ASN A 47 33.96 -31.48 4.46
N VAL A 48 34.20 -30.18 4.24
CA VAL A 48 34.31 -29.18 5.32
C VAL A 48 32.95 -28.98 6.00
N MET A 49 31.87 -28.92 5.22
CA MET A 49 30.51 -28.81 5.76
C MET A 49 30.10 -30.05 6.57
N SER A 50 30.53 -31.25 6.15
CA SER A 50 30.29 -32.49 6.87
C SER A 50 31.02 -32.51 8.23
N PHE A 51 32.30 -32.13 8.24
CA PHE A 51 33.09 -31.99 9.47
C PHE A 51 32.48 -31.01 10.47
N LEU A 52 32.08 -29.82 9.99
CA LEU A 52 31.42 -28.80 10.80
C LEU A 52 30.07 -29.25 11.38
N LYS A 53 29.32 -30.09 10.65
CA LYS A 53 28.03 -30.65 11.10
C LYS A 53 28.20 -31.75 12.16
N GLN A 54 29.31 -32.49 12.16
CA GLN A 54 29.57 -33.58 13.11
C GLN A 54 30.06 -33.06 14.48
N SER A 55 30.66 -31.87 14.54
CA SER A 55 31.08 -31.26 15.80
C SER A 55 29.87 -30.71 16.59
N LYS A 56 29.48 -31.39 17.67
CA LYS A 56 28.40 -30.95 18.59
C LYS A 56 28.57 -29.50 19.08
N ARG A 57 29.83 -29.04 19.30
CA ARG A 57 30.16 -27.68 19.76
C ARG A 57 29.93 -26.59 18.70
N LEU A 58 30.23 -26.88 17.43
CA LEU A 58 30.12 -25.91 16.33
C LEU A 58 28.72 -25.88 15.69
N ARG A 59 27.98 -26.98 15.80
CA ARG A 59 26.62 -27.14 15.25
C ARG A 59 25.63 -26.06 15.72
N ARG A 60 25.77 -25.58 16.97
CA ARG A 60 24.91 -24.53 17.56
C ARG A 60 25.10 -23.14 16.95
N TYR A 61 26.26 -22.87 16.33
CA TYR A 61 26.60 -21.57 15.74
C TYR A 61 26.40 -21.54 14.22
N ILE A 62 26.50 -22.70 13.55
CA ILE A 62 26.46 -22.83 12.09
C ILE A 62 25.04 -22.93 11.54
N ASP A 63 24.13 -23.50 12.34
CA ASP A 63 22.69 -23.44 12.10
C ASP A 63 22.04 -22.86 13.36
N PRO A 64 21.94 -21.53 13.51
CA PRO A 64 21.06 -20.96 14.53
C PRO A 64 19.68 -21.58 14.34
N VAL A 65 19.09 -22.10 15.42
CA VAL A 65 17.76 -22.71 15.36
C VAL A 65 16.84 -21.69 14.66
N PRO A 66 16.25 -22.02 13.51
CA PRO A 66 15.38 -21.09 12.80
C PRO A 66 14.29 -20.64 13.77
N GLN A 67 13.93 -19.36 13.80
CA GLN A 67 12.86 -18.79 14.66
C GLN A 67 11.46 -19.34 14.27
N LYS A 68 11.30 -20.66 14.24
CA LYS A 68 10.00 -21.32 14.06
C LYS A 68 9.21 -21.23 15.36
N VAL A 69 7.89 -21.15 15.26
CA VAL A 69 6.96 -21.24 16.40
C VAL A 69 7.19 -22.53 17.19
N ARG A 70 7.20 -23.68 16.49
CA ARG A 70 7.41 -24.99 17.10
C ARG A 70 8.82 -25.14 17.67
N ARG A 71 8.88 -25.53 18.94
CA ARG A 71 10.05 -25.98 19.69
C ARG A 71 9.71 -27.26 20.44
N TYR A 72 10.74 -27.85 21.04
CA TYR A 72 10.59 -29.09 21.78
C TYR A 72 11.41 -29.00 23.07
N ILE A 73 10.77 -29.25 24.20
CA ILE A 73 11.40 -29.19 25.52
C ILE A 73 12.33 -30.40 25.67
N ASP A 74 13.50 -30.19 26.29
CA ASP A 74 14.42 -31.29 26.59
C ASP A 74 13.75 -32.34 27.51
N PRO A 75 13.63 -33.60 27.08
CA PRO A 75 12.99 -34.65 27.88
C PRO A 75 13.74 -34.95 29.18
N GLU A 76 15.06 -34.69 29.25
CA GLU A 76 15.82 -34.84 30.50
C GLU A 76 15.49 -33.72 31.50
N MET A 77 15.05 -32.55 31.02
CA MET A 77 14.61 -31.43 31.85
C MET A 77 13.19 -31.64 32.37
N GLY A 78 12.28 -32.10 31.49
CA GLY A 78 10.86 -32.21 31.80
C GLY A 78 10.14 -30.86 31.91
N VAL A 79 8.81 -30.90 31.91
CA VAL A 79 7.94 -29.70 31.86
C VAL A 79 8.11 -28.84 33.12
N GLU A 80 8.20 -29.46 34.28
CA GLU A 80 8.34 -28.76 35.56
C GLU A 80 9.65 -27.97 35.67
N ALA A 81 10.80 -28.60 35.40
CA ALA A 81 12.08 -27.92 35.46
C ALA A 81 12.24 -26.88 34.34
N PHE A 82 11.54 -27.07 33.22
CA PHE A 82 11.47 -26.07 32.16
C PHE A 82 10.82 -24.77 32.67
N PHE A 83 9.65 -24.83 33.33
CA PHE A 83 9.02 -23.64 33.90
C PHE A 83 9.86 -23.02 35.03
N ASP A 84 10.53 -23.83 35.85
CA ASP A 84 11.48 -23.30 36.84
C ASP A 84 12.62 -22.53 36.18
N ALA A 85 13.16 -23.05 35.08
CA ALA A 85 14.22 -22.38 34.34
C ALA A 85 13.74 -21.04 33.77
N LEU A 86 12.49 -20.96 33.28
CA LEU A 86 11.90 -19.70 32.84
C LEU A 86 11.83 -18.68 33.99
N ASN A 87 11.35 -19.11 35.16
CA ASN A 87 11.24 -18.26 36.34
C ASN A 87 12.60 -17.79 36.85
N GLN A 88 13.57 -18.71 36.99
CA GLN A 88 14.94 -18.40 37.43
C GLN A 88 15.64 -17.40 36.51
N ARG A 89 15.37 -17.47 35.20
CA ARG A 89 15.90 -16.56 34.19
C ARG A 89 15.14 -15.24 34.09
N ASN A 90 14.11 -15.05 34.92
CA ASN A 90 13.17 -13.92 34.85
C ASN A 90 12.66 -13.73 33.41
N VAL A 91 12.21 -14.81 32.78
CA VAL A 91 11.52 -14.75 31.49
C VAL A 91 10.09 -14.29 31.75
N ARG A 92 9.65 -13.27 31.02
CA ARG A 92 8.25 -12.84 31.02
C ARG A 92 7.46 -13.68 30.03
N TYR A 93 6.77 -14.68 30.53
CA TYR A 93 5.95 -15.61 29.75
C TYR A 93 4.54 -15.78 30.33
N VAL A 94 3.64 -16.34 29.52
CA VAL A 94 2.32 -16.84 29.91
C VAL A 94 2.07 -18.17 29.18
N ALA A 95 1.69 -19.23 29.90
CA ALA A 95 1.14 -20.45 29.32
C ALA A 95 -0.34 -20.23 28.97
N LEU A 96 -0.68 -20.18 27.68
CA LEU A 96 -1.94 -19.58 27.21
C LEU A 96 -3.19 -20.42 27.51
N ARG A 97 -3.07 -21.74 27.46
CA ARG A 97 -4.18 -22.69 27.61
C ARG A 97 -3.67 -24.04 28.10
N TRP A 98 -4.61 -24.88 28.54
CA TRP A 98 -4.36 -26.27 29.00
C TRP A 98 -3.47 -26.40 30.24
N PHE A 99 -3.19 -25.28 30.93
CA PHE A 99 -2.34 -25.24 32.11
C PHE A 99 -3.01 -25.84 33.35
N GLU A 100 -4.32 -26.09 33.34
CA GLU A 100 -5.06 -26.68 34.45
C GLU A 100 -4.55 -28.07 34.84
N GLY A 101 -4.05 -28.82 33.85
CA GLY A 101 -3.47 -30.16 34.04
C GLY A 101 -2.12 -30.15 34.78
N LEU A 102 -1.41 -29.02 34.81
CA LEU A 102 -0.06 -28.95 35.35
C LEU A 102 0.04 -29.50 36.78
N PRO A 103 1.07 -30.30 37.12
CA PRO A 103 2.30 -30.52 36.34
C PRO A 103 2.17 -31.53 35.18
N GLU A 104 1.08 -32.28 35.11
CA GLU A 104 0.83 -33.26 34.06
C GLU A 104 0.25 -32.56 32.82
N TRP A 105 1.02 -32.49 31.73
CA TRP A 105 0.49 -31.92 30.48
C TRP A 105 -0.36 -32.95 29.74
N PRO A 106 -1.52 -32.58 29.16
CA PRO A 106 -2.33 -33.52 28.39
C PRO A 106 -1.53 -34.20 27.27
N ALA A 107 -1.75 -35.51 27.09
CA ALA A 107 -1.09 -36.26 26.03
C ALA A 107 -1.54 -35.76 24.65
N ASN A 108 -0.58 -35.62 23.73
CA ASN A 108 -0.76 -35.09 22.36
C ASN A 108 -1.07 -33.59 22.24
N GLU A 109 -1.10 -32.85 23.35
CA GLU A 109 -1.20 -31.38 23.31
C GLU A 109 0.17 -30.71 23.30
N ASP A 110 0.23 -29.54 22.69
CA ASP A 110 1.36 -28.63 22.73
C ASP A 110 1.26 -27.61 23.86
N ILE A 111 2.42 -27.15 24.31
CA ILE A 111 2.52 -26.03 25.26
C ILE A 111 2.59 -24.72 24.48
N ASP A 112 1.51 -23.96 24.47
CA ASP A 112 1.48 -22.63 23.87
C ASP A 112 1.95 -21.56 24.86
N LEU A 113 3.08 -20.91 24.57
CA LEU A 113 3.62 -19.82 25.36
C LEU A 113 3.57 -18.50 24.61
N LEU A 114 3.06 -17.46 25.26
CA LEU A 114 3.30 -16.08 24.87
C LEU A 114 4.51 -15.54 25.64
N ILE A 115 5.48 -14.94 24.95
CA ILE A 115 6.73 -14.46 25.54
C ILE A 115 7.05 -13.04 25.05
N ASP A 116 7.61 -12.23 25.95
CA ASP A 116 8.12 -10.90 25.62
C ASP A 116 9.31 -10.97 24.64
N ASP A 117 9.30 -10.15 23.58
CA ASP A 117 10.32 -10.21 22.51
C ASP A 117 11.76 -10.04 23.04
N ARG A 118 11.93 -9.33 24.16
CA ARG A 118 13.23 -9.07 24.82
C ARG A 118 13.81 -10.33 25.46
N ASP A 119 12.97 -11.28 25.85
CA ASP A 119 13.38 -12.45 26.61
C ASP A 119 13.68 -13.67 25.73
N PHE A 120 13.41 -13.61 24.43
CA PHE A 120 13.72 -14.69 23.49
C PHE A 120 15.18 -15.17 23.54
N GLY A 121 16.13 -14.26 23.81
CA GLY A 121 17.55 -14.59 23.93
C GLY A 121 17.87 -15.50 25.13
N LYS A 122 16.98 -15.56 26.13
CA LYS A 122 17.15 -16.34 27.37
C LYS A 122 16.73 -17.81 27.22
N LEU A 123 16.23 -18.22 26.05
CA LEU A 123 15.54 -19.51 25.87
C LEU A 123 16.35 -20.55 25.09
N GLY A 124 17.46 -20.16 24.47
CA GLY A 124 18.06 -20.94 23.38
C GLY A 124 18.50 -22.36 23.75
N ASP A 125 18.93 -22.56 24.99
CA ASP A 125 19.39 -23.84 25.56
C ASP A 125 18.28 -24.65 26.26
N LEU A 126 17.06 -24.12 26.35
CA LEU A 126 15.92 -24.83 26.94
C LEU A 126 15.21 -25.78 25.96
N PHE A 127 15.58 -25.70 24.67
CA PHE A 127 14.90 -26.43 23.60
C PHE A 127 15.85 -27.32 22.81
N VAL A 128 15.35 -28.49 22.43
CA VAL A 128 16.03 -29.45 21.56
C VAL A 128 15.39 -29.47 20.17
N ARG A 129 16.04 -30.14 19.21
CA ARG A 129 15.52 -30.29 17.83
C ARG A 129 14.66 -31.55 17.64
N SER A 130 14.55 -32.41 18.65
CA SER A 130 13.93 -33.72 18.50
C SER A 130 12.40 -33.64 18.58
N PRO A 131 11.66 -34.08 17.55
CA PRO A 131 10.21 -34.07 17.54
C PRO A 131 9.56 -35.14 18.44
N GLU A 132 10.35 -36.03 19.02
CA GLU A 132 9.88 -37.12 19.90
C GLU A 132 9.61 -36.66 21.35
N THR A 133 9.61 -35.35 21.59
CA THR A 133 9.60 -34.75 22.94
C THR A 133 8.49 -33.71 23.03
N MET A 134 8.20 -33.22 24.24
CA MET A 134 7.05 -32.34 24.50
C MET A 134 7.09 -31.10 23.58
N PRO A 135 6.14 -30.96 22.65
CA PRO A 135 6.08 -29.81 21.76
C PRO A 135 5.70 -28.54 22.53
N CYS A 136 6.33 -27.44 22.16
CA CYS A 136 6.07 -26.12 22.73
C CYS A 136 6.05 -25.07 21.62
N ASP A 137 4.93 -24.39 21.46
CA ASP A 137 4.74 -23.31 20.50
C ASP A 137 5.04 -21.97 21.18
N LEU A 138 6.03 -21.26 20.65
CA LEU A 138 6.42 -19.96 21.17
C LEU A 138 5.84 -18.86 20.31
N PHE A 139 5.03 -18.01 20.90
CA PHE A 139 4.52 -16.77 20.30
C PHE A 139 5.17 -15.57 20.95
N SER A 140 5.34 -14.51 20.16
CA SER A 140 5.96 -13.27 20.62
C SER A 140 5.06 -12.07 20.36
N VAL A 141 5.34 -10.94 21.02
CA VAL A 141 4.51 -9.73 20.94
C VAL A 141 4.53 -9.13 19.54
N THR A 142 5.70 -8.99 18.91
CA THR A 142 5.84 -8.45 17.54
C THR A 142 6.18 -9.51 16.49
N ALA A 143 5.60 -10.71 16.57
CA ALA A 143 5.77 -11.77 15.55
C ALA A 143 7.20 -12.24 15.26
N ARG A 144 8.18 -11.98 16.15
CA ARG A 144 9.53 -12.60 16.11
C ARG A 144 9.44 -14.14 16.08
N SER A 145 8.40 -14.68 16.70
CA SER A 145 7.93 -16.05 16.46
C SER A 145 6.45 -15.98 16.09
N SER A 146 6.16 -16.17 14.80
CA SER A 146 4.89 -15.80 14.17
C SER A 146 4.02 -17.00 13.80
N TYR A 147 2.72 -16.91 14.06
CA TYR A 147 1.72 -17.82 13.53
C TYR A 147 1.37 -17.45 12.10
N ASN A 148 1.72 -18.30 11.12
CA ASN A 148 1.51 -18.03 9.69
C ASN A 148 2.09 -16.68 9.20
N GLY A 149 3.17 -16.19 9.83
CA GLY A 149 3.77 -14.90 9.47
C GLY A 149 3.11 -13.68 10.13
N LEU A 150 2.14 -13.89 11.02
CA LEU A 150 1.48 -12.87 11.84
C LEU A 150 1.81 -13.04 13.32
N PRO A 151 1.74 -11.97 14.13
CA PRO A 151 1.69 -12.13 15.58
C PRO A 151 0.42 -12.90 15.97
N TYR A 152 0.53 -13.69 17.04
CA TYR A 152 -0.57 -14.55 17.48
C TYR A 152 -1.75 -13.74 18.05
N TYR A 153 -1.45 -12.65 18.75
CA TYR A 153 -2.42 -11.66 19.17
C TYR A 153 -1.94 -10.29 18.69
N PRO A 154 -2.86 -9.34 18.44
CA PRO A 154 -2.50 -7.93 18.31
C PRO A 154 -1.52 -7.50 19.42
N PRO A 155 -0.42 -6.78 19.10
CA PRO A 155 0.67 -6.52 20.04
C PRO A 155 0.24 -5.87 21.37
N TYR A 156 -0.80 -5.02 21.32
CA TYR A 156 -1.35 -4.39 22.51
C TYR A 156 -2.05 -5.40 23.44
N LEU A 157 -2.76 -6.40 22.89
CA LEU A 157 -3.35 -7.51 23.65
C LEU A 157 -2.27 -8.42 24.21
N ALA A 158 -1.29 -8.82 23.40
CA ALA A 158 -0.17 -9.64 23.84
C ALA A 158 0.59 -9.01 25.02
N SER A 159 0.84 -7.70 24.93
CA SER A 159 1.47 -6.93 26.02
C SER A 159 0.62 -6.87 27.28
N SER A 160 -0.70 -6.75 27.13
CA SER A 160 -1.67 -6.76 28.23
C SER A 160 -1.69 -8.11 28.95
N ILE A 161 -1.80 -9.22 28.20
CA ILE A 161 -1.77 -10.60 28.74
C ILE A 161 -0.50 -10.84 29.56
N LEU A 162 0.67 -10.48 29.02
CA LEU A 162 1.94 -10.61 29.73
C LEU A 162 2.05 -9.70 30.97
N LYS A 163 1.31 -8.59 31.02
CA LYS A 163 1.27 -7.66 32.16
C LYS A 163 0.35 -8.18 33.27
N ASN A 164 -0.79 -8.73 32.90
CA ASN A 164 -1.84 -9.18 33.81
C ASN A 164 -1.68 -10.64 34.27
N ARG A 165 -0.61 -11.31 33.82
CA ARG A 165 -0.32 -12.71 34.18
C ARG A 165 -0.39 -12.97 35.68
N VAL A 166 -0.92 -14.12 36.04
CA VAL A 166 -1.09 -14.58 37.43
C VAL A 166 -0.19 -15.79 37.68
N LEU A 167 0.35 -15.89 38.89
CA LEU A 167 1.12 -17.05 39.31
C LEU A 167 0.17 -18.16 39.77
N PHE A 168 0.15 -19.27 39.05
CA PHE A 168 -0.66 -20.45 39.32
C PHE A 168 0.18 -21.53 39.98
N LYS A 169 -0.38 -22.16 41.04
CA LYS A 169 0.31 -23.18 41.86
C LYS A 169 1.72 -22.75 42.29
N ASP A 170 1.89 -21.45 42.60
CA ASP A 170 3.16 -20.81 42.97
C ASP A 170 4.33 -21.02 41.99
N ARG A 171 4.05 -21.38 40.73
CA ARG A 171 5.09 -21.83 39.79
C ARG A 171 4.87 -21.44 38.34
N TYR A 172 3.64 -21.38 37.86
CA TYR A 172 3.37 -21.19 36.43
C TYR A 172 2.72 -19.85 36.19
N TYR A 173 3.28 -19.02 35.31
CA TYR A 173 2.57 -17.82 34.87
C TYR A 173 1.52 -18.16 33.82
N ILE A 174 0.26 -17.84 34.12
CA ILE A 174 -0.92 -18.09 33.29
C ILE A 174 -1.66 -16.75 33.04
N PRO A 175 -2.65 -16.69 32.12
CA PRO A 175 -3.48 -15.51 31.96
C PRO A 175 -4.27 -15.22 33.24
N SER A 176 -4.69 -13.97 33.43
CA SER A 176 -5.72 -13.66 34.42
C SER A 176 -7.02 -14.40 34.08
N PRO A 177 -7.97 -14.59 35.03
CA PRO A 177 -9.23 -15.27 34.72
C PRO A 177 -9.99 -14.65 33.52
N GLU A 178 -9.97 -13.32 33.42
CA GLU A 178 -10.57 -12.59 32.31
C GLU A 178 -9.78 -12.80 31.00
N ASP A 179 -8.45 -12.62 31.03
CA ASP A 179 -7.62 -12.86 29.85
C ASP A 179 -7.70 -14.32 29.38
N HIS A 180 -7.88 -15.29 30.28
CA HIS A 180 -7.98 -16.70 29.92
C HIS A 180 -9.21 -16.96 29.06
N PHE A 181 -10.37 -16.39 29.42
CA PHE A 181 -11.56 -16.46 28.59
C PHE A 181 -11.31 -15.83 27.20
N PHE A 182 -10.82 -14.60 27.15
CA PHE A 182 -10.67 -13.88 25.89
C PHE A 182 -9.56 -14.45 24.99
N THR A 183 -8.47 -14.95 25.55
CA THR A 183 -7.40 -15.61 24.78
C THR A 183 -7.88 -16.90 24.12
N LEU A 184 -8.74 -17.67 24.80
CA LEU A 184 -9.36 -18.87 24.23
C LEU A 184 -10.44 -18.51 23.20
N ALA A 185 -11.31 -17.53 23.50
CA ALA A 185 -12.32 -17.06 22.57
C ALA A 185 -11.68 -16.54 21.26
N TYR A 186 -10.61 -15.73 21.38
CA TYR A 186 -9.85 -15.26 20.23
C TYR A 186 -9.27 -16.42 19.41
N HIS A 187 -8.68 -17.42 20.06
CA HIS A 187 -8.14 -18.60 19.38
C HIS A 187 -9.23 -19.35 18.60
N VAL A 188 -10.38 -19.56 19.24
CA VAL A 188 -11.54 -20.24 18.65
C VAL A 188 -12.07 -19.47 17.45
N VAL A 189 -12.29 -18.16 17.58
CA VAL A 189 -12.88 -17.31 16.52
C VAL A 189 -11.90 -17.09 15.36
N TYR A 190 -10.66 -16.68 15.64
CA TYR A 190 -9.76 -16.16 14.62
C TYR A 190 -8.70 -17.14 14.13
N HIS A 191 -8.30 -18.13 14.94
CA HIS A 191 -7.28 -19.12 14.55
C HIS A 191 -7.87 -20.46 14.11
N LYS A 192 -8.94 -20.91 14.77
CA LYS A 192 -9.66 -22.14 14.41
C LYS A 192 -10.82 -21.84 13.47
N ALA A 193 -11.56 -20.75 13.71
CA ALA A 193 -12.76 -20.37 12.96
C ALA A 193 -13.71 -21.57 12.83
N GLU A 194 -14.11 -21.97 11.63
CA GLU A 194 -14.99 -23.13 11.39
C GLU A 194 -14.38 -24.44 11.92
N LYS A 195 -13.05 -24.56 12.05
CA LYS A 195 -12.41 -25.77 12.61
C LYS A 195 -12.57 -25.89 14.12
N SER A 196 -13.13 -24.89 14.80
CA SER A 196 -13.47 -24.99 16.22
C SER A 196 -14.66 -25.93 16.48
N GLY A 197 -15.47 -26.21 15.45
CA GLY A 197 -16.71 -26.98 15.57
C GLY A 197 -17.84 -26.24 16.30
N LEU A 198 -17.68 -24.95 16.63
CA LEU A 198 -18.79 -24.14 17.12
C LEU A 198 -19.76 -23.79 15.98
N PRO A 199 -21.07 -23.66 16.25
CA PRO A 199 -22.03 -23.10 15.31
C PRO A 199 -21.61 -21.71 14.84
N LEU A 200 -21.94 -21.36 13.60
CA LEU A 200 -21.63 -20.04 13.04
C LEU A 200 -22.48 -18.95 13.72
N SER A 201 -23.77 -19.23 13.91
CA SER A 201 -24.72 -18.37 14.63
C SER A 201 -25.84 -19.20 15.28
N GLU A 202 -26.78 -18.55 15.97
CA GLU A 202 -27.94 -19.20 16.60
C GLU A 202 -28.79 -20.03 15.62
N HIS A 203 -28.80 -19.66 14.34
CA HIS A 203 -29.63 -20.30 13.31
C HIS A 203 -28.81 -20.99 12.22
N GLN A 204 -27.48 -21.04 12.38
CA GLN A 204 -26.59 -21.57 11.36
C GLN A 204 -25.55 -22.51 11.99
N GLU A 205 -25.73 -23.79 11.71
CA GLU A 205 -24.78 -24.83 12.08
C GLU A 205 -23.49 -24.72 11.28
N ASN A 206 -22.43 -25.29 11.84
CA ASN A 206 -21.14 -25.39 11.18
C ASN A 206 -21.00 -26.75 10.50
N GLU A 207 -20.94 -26.76 9.18
CA GLU A 207 -20.84 -27.99 8.37
C GLU A 207 -19.44 -28.63 8.41
N LYS A 208 -18.41 -27.94 8.95
CA LYS A 208 -17.02 -28.40 8.93
C LYS A 208 -16.61 -29.07 10.26
N GLY A 209 -16.48 -30.40 10.19
CA GLY A 209 -15.54 -31.21 10.97
C GLY A 209 -15.80 -31.38 12.48
N ALA A 210 -15.20 -32.42 13.06
CA ALA A 210 -15.20 -32.64 14.50
C ALA A 210 -14.26 -31.64 15.20
N ALA A 211 -14.71 -31.02 16.28
CA ALA A 211 -13.88 -30.14 17.10
C ALA A 211 -12.71 -30.91 17.74
N ASP A 212 -11.53 -30.30 17.78
CA ASP A 212 -10.37 -30.86 18.50
C ASP A 212 -10.61 -30.91 20.02
N HIS A 213 -11.46 -30.01 20.55
CA HIS A 213 -11.77 -29.86 21.96
C HIS A 213 -13.23 -29.46 22.20
N PRO A 214 -13.78 -29.69 23.41
CA PRO A 214 -15.11 -29.22 23.78
C PRO A 214 -15.11 -27.70 24.08
N TYR A 215 -14.77 -26.88 23.09
CA TYR A 215 -14.61 -25.43 23.26
C TYR A 215 -15.85 -24.75 23.83
N ALA A 216 -17.05 -25.20 23.46
CA ALA A 216 -18.30 -24.64 23.96
C ALA A 216 -18.42 -24.77 25.49
N GLU A 217 -18.17 -25.97 26.02
CA GLU A 217 -18.25 -26.26 27.46
C GLU A 217 -17.21 -25.43 28.24
N ILE A 218 -15.98 -25.42 27.74
CA ILE A 218 -14.86 -24.71 28.37
C ILE A 218 -15.12 -23.19 28.40
N LEU A 219 -15.60 -22.61 27.29
CA LEU A 219 -15.91 -21.18 27.22
C LEU A 219 -17.06 -20.81 28.15
N ILE A 220 -18.09 -21.65 28.28
CA ILE A 220 -19.18 -21.44 29.23
C ILE A 220 -18.66 -21.46 30.67
N GLU A 221 -17.83 -22.44 31.03
CA GLU A 221 -17.24 -22.52 32.37
C GLU A 221 -16.36 -21.30 32.69
N LEU A 222 -15.51 -20.88 31.75
CA LEU A 222 -14.67 -19.70 31.91
C LEU A 222 -15.51 -18.43 32.05
N ALA A 223 -16.55 -18.26 31.22
CA ALA A 223 -17.46 -17.13 31.29
C ALA A 223 -18.19 -17.05 32.63
N GLN A 224 -18.66 -18.19 33.18
CA GLN A 224 -19.29 -18.23 34.50
C GLN A 224 -18.36 -17.75 35.62
N ARG A 225 -17.07 -18.11 35.56
CA ARG A 225 -16.07 -17.68 36.56
C ARG A 225 -15.86 -16.17 36.59
N ILE A 226 -16.03 -15.52 35.45
CA ILE A 226 -15.92 -14.05 35.32
C ILE A 226 -17.28 -13.35 35.27
N GLN A 227 -18.38 -14.07 35.56
CA GLN A 227 -19.75 -13.56 35.57
C GLN A 227 -20.19 -12.94 34.23
N LEU A 228 -19.69 -13.50 33.13
CA LEU A 228 -20.01 -13.08 31.77
C LEU A 228 -21.08 -14.01 31.17
N GLN A 229 -22.08 -13.44 30.51
CA GLN A 229 -23.03 -14.23 29.73
C GLN A 229 -22.47 -14.42 28.32
N VAL A 230 -22.40 -15.66 27.88
CA VAL A 230 -21.91 -16.00 26.54
C VAL A 230 -22.76 -17.11 25.95
N ARG A 231 -23.00 -17.02 24.65
CA ARG A 231 -23.46 -18.14 23.83
C ARG A 231 -22.28 -18.57 22.97
N PRO A 232 -21.89 -19.86 22.97
CA PRO A 232 -20.68 -20.30 22.28
C PRO A 232 -20.92 -20.49 20.77
N THR A 233 -21.32 -19.42 20.08
CA THR A 233 -21.35 -19.36 18.61
C THR A 233 -20.21 -18.46 18.12
N LEU A 234 -19.75 -18.66 16.88
CA LEU A 234 -18.68 -17.82 16.34
C LEU A 234 -19.09 -16.34 16.25
N SER A 235 -20.32 -16.05 15.82
CA SER A 235 -20.87 -14.69 15.78
C SER A 235 -20.96 -14.04 17.17
N ASP A 236 -21.53 -14.71 18.16
CA ASP A 236 -21.67 -14.14 19.51
C ASP A 236 -20.30 -13.90 20.16
N LEU A 237 -19.33 -14.80 19.94
CA LEU A 237 -17.96 -14.63 20.43
C LEU A 237 -17.24 -13.49 19.71
N HIS A 238 -17.45 -13.32 18.41
CA HIS A 238 -16.90 -12.18 17.67
C HIS A 238 -17.43 -10.85 18.20
N ASP A 239 -18.75 -10.73 18.37
CA ASP A 239 -19.38 -9.52 18.90
C ASP A 239 -18.87 -9.20 20.32
N LEU A 240 -18.71 -10.24 21.14
CA LEU A 240 -18.16 -10.10 22.49
C LEU A 240 -16.68 -9.67 22.46
N LEU A 241 -15.86 -10.25 21.57
CA LEU A 241 -14.48 -9.82 21.38
C LEU A 241 -14.41 -8.37 20.88
N ASP A 242 -15.30 -7.95 19.99
CA ASP A 242 -15.36 -6.58 19.49
C ASP A 242 -15.72 -5.58 20.58
N GLN A 243 -16.75 -5.86 21.38
CA GLN A 243 -17.18 -5.04 22.52
C GLN A 243 -16.06 -4.82 23.54
N HIS A 244 -15.19 -5.82 23.71
CA HIS A 244 -14.05 -5.76 24.63
C HIS A 244 -12.74 -5.30 23.97
N GLY A 245 -12.77 -4.95 22.67
CA GLY A 245 -11.59 -4.47 21.93
C GLY A 245 -10.52 -5.55 21.72
N TRP A 246 -10.94 -6.81 21.51
CA TRP A 246 -10.08 -7.96 21.21
C TRP A 246 -10.05 -8.36 19.73
N THR A 247 -10.92 -7.77 18.90
CA THR A 247 -10.95 -8.01 17.45
C THR A 247 -9.63 -7.57 16.81
N PRO A 248 -9.03 -8.40 15.92
CA PRO A 248 -7.86 -8.00 15.16
C PRO A 248 -8.19 -6.86 14.20
N GLN A 249 -7.20 -6.04 13.87
CA GLN A 249 -7.37 -4.99 12.86
C GLN A 249 -7.64 -5.58 11.48
N LEU A 250 -8.24 -4.79 10.58
CA LEU A 250 -8.73 -5.26 9.29
C LEU A 250 -7.66 -5.96 8.46
N ASP A 251 -6.44 -5.44 8.47
CA ASP A 251 -5.28 -6.02 7.78
C ASP A 251 -4.96 -7.45 8.25
N THR A 252 -5.06 -7.68 9.56
CA THR A 252 -4.81 -8.94 10.23
C THR A 252 -5.99 -9.88 10.01
N LEU A 253 -7.22 -9.37 10.11
CA LEU A 253 -8.44 -10.12 9.82
C LEU A 253 -8.48 -10.61 8.38
N ARG A 254 -8.13 -9.75 7.40
CA ARG A 254 -8.00 -10.11 5.97
C ARG A 254 -7.07 -11.30 5.77
N LYS A 255 -5.91 -11.28 6.46
CA LYS A 255 -4.94 -12.37 6.38
C LYS A 255 -5.44 -13.67 7.02
N LEU A 256 -6.15 -13.58 8.14
CA LEU A 256 -6.76 -14.74 8.80
C LEU A 256 -7.92 -15.33 7.98
N ALA A 257 -8.68 -14.46 7.32
CA ALA A 257 -9.81 -14.81 6.44
C ALA A 257 -9.36 -15.56 5.16
N GLU A 258 -8.08 -15.56 4.80
CA GLU A 258 -7.58 -16.35 3.65
C GLU A 258 -7.92 -17.84 3.74
N LYS A 259 -8.17 -18.38 4.93
CA LYS A 259 -8.46 -19.81 5.16
C LYS A 259 -9.85 -20.10 5.72
N SER A 260 -10.70 -19.09 5.86
CA SER A 260 -12.02 -19.19 6.51
C SER A 260 -13.06 -18.43 5.70
N GLU A 261 -14.15 -19.09 5.31
CA GLU A 261 -15.25 -18.46 4.58
C GLU A 261 -16.08 -17.59 5.52
N TRP A 262 -16.26 -18.04 6.76
CA TRP A 262 -16.97 -17.28 7.78
C TRP A 262 -16.22 -15.99 8.15
N LEU A 263 -14.89 -16.03 8.38
CA LEU A 263 -14.13 -14.80 8.61
C LEU A 263 -14.17 -13.85 7.40
N ARG A 264 -14.22 -14.38 6.16
CA ARG A 264 -14.39 -13.53 4.97
C ARG A 264 -15.75 -12.84 4.96
N SER A 265 -16.81 -13.47 5.47
CA SER A 265 -18.13 -12.82 5.53
C SER A 265 -18.20 -11.70 6.56
N LEU A 266 -17.25 -11.63 7.50
CA LEU A 266 -17.13 -10.49 8.43
C LEU A 266 -16.48 -9.26 7.78
N LEU A 267 -15.77 -9.45 6.66
CA LEU A 267 -15.13 -8.33 5.97
C LEU A 267 -16.20 -7.49 5.25
N HIS A 268 -16.26 -6.20 5.57
CA HIS A 268 -17.15 -5.27 4.90
C HIS A 268 -16.79 -5.15 3.41
N ALA A 269 -17.80 -5.15 2.55
CA ALA A 269 -17.63 -4.73 1.17
C ALA A 269 -17.16 -3.27 1.13
N ASN A 270 -16.26 -2.94 0.19
CA ASN A 270 -15.86 -1.56 -0.04
C ASN A 270 -17.10 -0.74 -0.46
N PRO A 271 -17.59 0.20 0.38
CA PRO A 271 -18.80 0.96 0.05
C PRO A 271 -18.50 2.03 -1.02
N TYR A 272 -17.23 2.29 -1.29
CA TYR A 272 -16.79 3.28 -2.26
C TYR A 272 -16.64 2.64 -3.63
N LYS A 273 -17.18 3.31 -4.64
CA LYS A 273 -17.03 2.90 -6.03
C LYS A 273 -15.82 3.60 -6.63
N ALA A 274 -15.09 2.91 -7.50
CA ALA A 274 -13.95 3.48 -8.20
C ALA A 274 -14.30 4.78 -8.96
N GLU A 275 -15.53 4.90 -9.49
CA GLU A 275 -16.04 6.09 -10.18
C GLU A 275 -16.12 7.35 -9.30
N ASP A 276 -16.14 7.19 -7.98
CA ASP A 276 -16.13 8.28 -7.00
C ASP A 276 -14.71 8.61 -6.50
N GLY A 277 -13.66 8.07 -7.11
CA GLY A 277 -12.28 8.21 -6.63
C GLY A 277 -12.01 7.52 -5.29
N GLU A 278 -10.74 7.46 -4.88
CA GLU A 278 -10.28 6.67 -3.74
C GLU A 278 -9.27 7.42 -2.85
N LEU A 279 -9.40 7.25 -1.51
CA LEU A 279 -8.38 7.69 -0.56
C LEU A 279 -7.21 6.69 -0.54
N LEU A 280 -6.00 7.20 -0.76
CA LEU A 280 -4.76 6.45 -0.65
C LEU A 280 -3.97 6.91 0.59
N ILE A 281 -3.61 5.97 1.46
CA ILE A 281 -2.72 6.25 2.59
C ILE A 281 -1.36 5.61 2.35
N PHE A 282 -0.31 6.45 2.33
CA PHE A 282 1.08 6.02 2.33
C PHE A 282 1.73 6.31 3.68
N ILE A 283 2.59 5.41 4.13
CA ILE A 283 3.37 5.55 5.37
C ILE A 283 4.84 5.55 4.99
N ALA A 284 5.50 6.70 5.08
CA ALA A 284 6.94 6.77 5.09
C ALA A 284 7.45 6.38 6.48
N ARG A 285 8.39 5.43 6.52
CA ARG A 285 8.86 4.83 7.78
C ARG A 285 9.94 5.67 8.44
N GLU A 286 10.19 5.44 9.72
CA GLU A 286 11.11 6.17 10.61
C GLU A 286 12.48 6.46 9.96
N TRP A 287 13.04 5.49 9.23
CA TRP A 287 14.29 5.66 8.48
C TRP A 287 14.28 6.88 7.55
N VAL A 288 13.15 7.20 6.92
CA VAL A 288 12.99 8.37 6.04
C VAL A 288 13.19 9.67 6.82
N VAL A 289 12.65 9.73 8.04
CA VAL A 289 12.76 10.90 8.91
C VAL A 289 14.19 11.04 9.41
N GLU A 290 14.76 9.96 9.95
CA GLU A 290 16.12 9.94 10.50
C GLU A 290 17.20 10.26 9.46
N ASN A 291 16.96 9.93 8.19
CA ASN A 291 17.91 10.15 7.10
C ASN A 291 17.56 11.37 6.23
N ASN A 292 16.65 12.24 6.69
CA ASN A 292 16.22 13.46 5.99
C ASN A 292 15.83 13.20 4.53
N LYS A 293 15.05 12.13 4.27
CA LYS A 293 14.62 11.74 2.93
C LYS A 293 13.18 12.14 2.60
N LEU A 294 12.47 12.78 3.52
CA LEU A 294 11.08 13.18 3.28
C LEU A 294 10.95 14.10 2.06
N ASP A 295 11.76 15.14 1.94
CA ASP A 295 11.70 16.07 0.79
C ASP A 295 11.97 15.36 -0.54
N PHE A 296 12.84 14.34 -0.52
CA PHE A 296 13.08 13.53 -1.70
C PHE A 296 11.86 12.70 -2.08
N ILE A 297 11.22 12.06 -1.10
CA ILE A 297 9.96 11.33 -1.31
C ILE A 297 8.87 12.28 -1.83
N MET A 298 8.72 13.46 -1.23
CA MET A 298 7.72 14.44 -1.69
C MET A 298 7.98 14.89 -3.13
N LYS A 299 9.25 15.00 -3.57
CA LYS A 299 9.57 15.23 -4.98
C LYS A 299 9.15 14.07 -5.88
N CYS A 300 9.20 12.83 -5.41
CA CYS A 300 8.65 11.70 -6.17
C CYS A 300 7.13 11.83 -6.31
N PHE A 301 6.41 12.17 -5.24
CA PHE A 301 4.96 12.41 -5.28
C PHE A 301 4.60 13.60 -6.19
N GLN A 302 5.38 14.68 -6.18
CA GLN A 302 5.17 15.82 -7.07
C GLN A 302 5.28 15.46 -8.55
N LYS A 303 6.12 14.49 -8.92
CA LYS A 303 6.18 13.98 -10.31
C LYS A 303 4.93 13.21 -10.72
N LYS A 304 4.06 12.89 -9.76
CA LYS A 304 2.84 12.11 -9.90
C LYS A 304 1.58 12.91 -9.55
N SER A 305 1.69 14.24 -9.51
CA SER A 305 0.57 15.14 -9.19
C SER A 305 -0.55 15.19 -10.23
N GLU A 306 -0.40 14.47 -11.34
CA GLU A 306 -1.44 14.26 -12.33
C GLU A 306 -2.28 13.01 -12.03
N ASP A 307 -1.70 12.03 -11.33
CA ASP A 307 -2.36 10.77 -11.00
C ASP A 307 -3.24 10.98 -9.75
N PHE A 308 -2.66 11.47 -8.65
CA PHE A 308 -3.37 11.75 -7.41
C PHE A 308 -2.89 13.03 -6.73
N ASP A 309 -3.77 13.61 -5.92
CA ASP A 309 -3.49 14.81 -5.15
C ASP A 309 -3.12 14.47 -3.71
N ILE A 310 -2.09 15.14 -3.18
CA ILE A 310 -1.76 15.05 -1.76
C ILE A 310 -2.76 15.90 -0.96
N LEU A 311 -3.49 15.26 -0.06
CA LEU A 311 -4.40 15.92 0.88
C LEU A 311 -3.64 16.48 2.07
N LYS A 312 -2.81 15.63 2.69
CA LYS A 312 -2.16 15.94 3.96
C LYS A 312 -0.88 15.14 4.15
N VAL A 313 0.10 15.76 4.78
CA VAL A 313 1.36 15.11 5.18
C VAL A 313 1.56 15.35 6.67
N ILE A 314 1.59 14.27 7.46
CA ILE A 314 1.59 14.32 8.92
C ILE A 314 2.84 13.63 9.43
N LYS A 315 3.76 14.39 10.02
CA LYS A 315 4.92 13.84 10.74
C LYS A 315 4.47 13.36 12.10
N LEU A 316 4.70 12.07 12.39
CA LEU A 316 4.28 11.47 13.64
C LEU A 316 5.27 11.79 14.75
N ASP A 317 4.76 12.18 15.91
CA ASP A 317 5.51 12.26 17.16
C ASP A 317 5.79 10.87 17.76
N GLU A 318 6.65 10.77 18.76
CA GLU A 318 7.05 9.48 19.33
C GLU A 318 5.85 8.67 19.90
N ALA A 319 4.87 9.33 20.50
CA ALA A 319 3.71 8.65 21.06
C ALA A 319 2.83 8.07 19.94
N GLN A 320 2.60 8.83 18.87
CA GLN A 320 1.90 8.39 17.67
C GLN A 320 2.65 7.26 16.96
N ARG A 321 3.97 7.34 16.82
CA ARG A 321 4.79 6.25 16.23
C ARG A 321 4.67 4.96 17.02
N GLN A 322 4.77 5.04 18.35
CA GLN A 322 4.64 3.88 19.22
C GLN A 322 3.23 3.28 19.13
N ALA A 323 2.19 4.10 19.29
CA ALA A 323 0.80 3.65 19.25
C ALA A 323 0.42 3.02 17.90
N SER A 324 0.78 3.68 16.79
CA SER A 324 0.51 3.17 15.45
C SER A 324 1.29 1.89 15.16
N SER A 325 2.56 1.79 15.58
CA SER A 325 3.35 0.57 15.37
C SER A 325 2.77 -0.70 16.01
N LEU A 326 1.81 -0.58 16.94
CA LEU A 326 1.10 -1.69 17.57
C LEU A 326 -0.30 -1.94 17.00
N LYS A 327 -0.82 -1.02 16.17
CA LYS A 327 -2.18 -1.02 15.65
C LYS A 327 -2.28 -1.27 14.15
N ILE A 328 -1.19 -1.09 13.41
CA ILE A 328 -1.14 -1.32 11.96
C ILE A 328 -0.08 -2.35 11.61
N ARG A 329 -0.36 -3.13 10.56
CA ARG A 329 0.39 -4.30 10.06
C ARG A 329 0.49 -5.44 11.08
N GLY A 330 -0.51 -5.58 11.96
CA GLY A 330 -0.40 -6.42 13.16
C GLY A 330 0.83 -6.09 14.03
N GLY A 331 1.44 -4.91 13.84
CA GLY A 331 2.71 -4.51 14.42
C GLY A 331 3.99 -5.13 13.86
N GLU A 332 3.92 -5.82 12.72
CA GLU A 332 5.09 -6.36 12.03
C GLU A 332 5.79 -5.28 11.17
N TRP A 333 6.65 -4.49 11.82
CA TRP A 333 7.47 -3.46 11.19
C TRP A 333 8.92 -3.92 10.94
N GLY A 334 9.11 -5.20 10.60
CA GLY A 334 10.44 -5.74 10.27
C GLY A 334 11.10 -5.10 9.03
N ARG A 335 12.25 -5.67 8.67
CA ARG A 335 13.04 -5.23 7.50
C ARG A 335 12.47 -5.63 6.14
N GLY A 336 11.48 -6.53 6.13
CA GLY A 336 10.94 -7.09 4.90
C GLY A 336 12.04 -7.78 4.07
N PRO A 337 12.04 -7.62 2.72
CA PRO A 337 13.02 -8.28 1.86
C PRO A 337 14.41 -7.63 1.89
N PHE A 338 14.60 -6.54 2.62
CA PHE A 338 15.82 -5.74 2.58
C PHE A 338 16.74 -5.99 3.80
N PRO A 339 18.05 -5.68 3.70
CA PRO A 339 18.98 -5.86 4.82
C PRO A 339 18.69 -4.97 6.04
N VAL A 340 18.21 -3.74 5.80
CA VAL A 340 17.96 -2.72 6.82
C VAL A 340 16.46 -2.52 7.03
N SER A 341 16.05 -2.37 8.30
CA SER A 341 14.66 -2.04 8.63
C SER A 341 14.34 -0.58 8.32
N GLY A 342 13.13 -0.32 7.82
CA GLY A 342 12.61 1.04 7.68
C GLY A 342 12.20 1.66 9.02
N GLY A 343 12.12 0.89 10.10
CA GLY A 343 11.65 1.34 11.42
C GLY A 343 10.13 1.51 11.49
N ARG A 344 9.63 2.16 12.53
CA ARG A 344 8.18 2.32 12.77
C ARG A 344 7.54 3.28 11.74
N PRO A 345 6.21 3.45 11.71
CA PRO A 345 5.60 4.57 10.99
C PRO A 345 6.28 5.88 11.38
N GLY A 346 6.60 6.76 10.42
CA GLY A 346 7.26 8.05 10.70
C GLY A 346 6.50 9.25 10.15
N VAL A 347 5.92 9.11 8.97
CA VAL A 347 5.10 10.13 8.31
C VAL A 347 3.94 9.45 7.60
N VAL A 348 2.75 10.01 7.75
CA VAL A 348 1.55 9.63 6.99
C VAL A 348 1.36 10.62 5.86
N ILE A 349 1.11 10.11 4.65
CA ILE A 349 0.80 10.88 3.46
C ILE A 349 -0.58 10.41 3.01
N ALA A 350 -1.58 11.26 3.22
CA ALA A 350 -2.92 11.06 2.68
C ALA A 350 -3.00 11.68 1.29
N ALA A 351 -3.42 10.89 0.31
CA ALA A 351 -3.63 11.30 -1.06
C ALA A 351 -5.01 10.88 -1.55
N TYR A 352 -5.52 11.55 -2.57
CA TYR A 352 -6.80 11.23 -3.19
C TYR A 352 -6.62 11.06 -4.69
N ASP A 353 -7.04 9.90 -5.17
CA ASP A 353 -7.05 9.57 -6.58
C ASP A 353 -8.46 9.77 -7.14
N TYR A 354 -8.59 10.57 -8.20
CA TYR A 354 -9.86 10.79 -8.87
C TYR A 354 -10.23 9.65 -9.83
N HIS A 355 -9.22 8.88 -10.26
CA HIS A 355 -9.32 7.84 -11.27
C HIS A 355 -8.47 6.63 -10.85
N PRO A 356 -8.96 5.84 -9.85
CA PRO A 356 -8.27 4.66 -9.39
C PRO A 356 -7.82 3.78 -10.57
N ALA A 357 -6.53 3.48 -10.61
CA ALA A 357 -5.95 2.76 -11.73
C ALA A 357 -6.33 1.27 -11.67
N PRO A 358 -6.51 0.60 -12.83
CA PRO A 358 -6.75 -0.83 -12.84
C PRO A 358 -5.56 -1.59 -12.23
N VAL A 359 -5.86 -2.61 -11.44
CA VAL A 359 -4.86 -3.47 -10.81
C VAL A 359 -4.56 -4.66 -11.73
N PRO A 360 -3.28 -4.93 -12.08
CA PRO A 360 -2.93 -6.11 -12.86
C PRO A 360 -3.39 -7.40 -12.18
N GLU A 361 -3.90 -8.36 -12.95
CA GLU A 361 -4.48 -9.60 -12.42
C GLU A 361 -3.48 -10.38 -11.56
N GLU A 362 -2.19 -10.44 -11.95
CA GLU A 362 -1.18 -11.14 -11.14
C GLU A 362 -0.95 -10.49 -9.77
N ILE A 363 -1.06 -9.17 -9.70
CA ILE A 363 -0.95 -8.42 -8.45
C ILE A 363 -2.21 -8.63 -7.61
N HIS A 364 -3.40 -8.60 -8.23
CA HIS A 364 -4.67 -8.81 -7.53
C HIS A 364 -4.76 -10.22 -6.92
N LEU A 365 -4.23 -11.25 -7.59
CA LEU A 365 -4.14 -12.60 -7.02
C LEU A 365 -3.27 -12.64 -5.75
N GLN A 366 -2.23 -11.82 -5.69
CA GLN A 366 -1.34 -11.74 -4.52
C GLN A 366 -1.89 -10.82 -3.43
N TYR A 367 -2.60 -9.75 -3.81
CA TYR A 367 -3.14 -8.72 -2.94
C TYR A 367 -4.60 -8.42 -3.34
N PRO A 368 -5.56 -9.28 -2.93
CA PRO A 368 -6.94 -9.26 -3.44
C PRO A 368 -7.78 -8.08 -2.96
N TYR A 369 -7.24 -7.27 -2.05
CA TYR A 369 -7.93 -6.10 -1.51
C TYR A 369 -7.44 -4.79 -2.13
N ILE A 370 -6.44 -4.82 -3.01
CA ILE A 370 -6.02 -3.60 -3.72
C ILE A 370 -7.09 -3.23 -4.74
N THR A 371 -7.72 -2.07 -4.55
CA THR A 371 -8.72 -1.53 -5.46
C THR A 371 -8.18 -0.44 -6.38
N ASP A 372 -7.05 0.19 -6.02
CA ASP A 372 -6.36 1.20 -6.82
C ASP A 372 -4.92 0.79 -7.14
N GLY A 373 -4.61 0.63 -8.43
CA GLY A 373 -3.28 0.33 -8.93
C GLY A 373 -2.23 1.41 -8.62
N ASN A 374 -2.63 2.67 -8.44
CA ASN A 374 -1.73 3.77 -8.11
C ASN A 374 -1.14 3.64 -6.69
N ILE A 375 -1.73 2.81 -5.83
CA ILE A 375 -1.15 2.46 -4.52
C ILE A 375 0.20 1.75 -4.65
N LEU A 376 0.45 1.10 -5.79
CA LEU A 376 1.72 0.43 -6.11
C LEU A 376 2.85 1.42 -6.37
N PHE A 377 2.57 2.72 -6.48
CA PHE A 377 3.57 3.78 -6.55
C PHE A 377 4.60 3.72 -5.41
N LYS A 378 4.23 3.17 -4.24
CA LYS A 378 5.15 2.87 -3.13
C LYS A 378 6.40 2.09 -3.57
N HIS A 379 6.28 1.20 -4.57
CA HIS A 379 7.41 0.43 -5.10
C HIS A 379 8.38 1.33 -5.86
N GLN A 380 7.87 2.22 -6.72
CA GLN A 380 8.69 3.20 -7.45
C GLN A 380 9.46 4.11 -6.49
N VAL A 381 8.80 4.59 -5.42
CA VAL A 381 9.45 5.41 -4.39
C VAL A 381 10.56 4.61 -3.68
N ARG A 382 10.30 3.36 -3.30
CA ARG A 382 11.32 2.49 -2.68
C ARG A 382 12.51 2.27 -3.61
N ASP A 383 12.28 2.06 -4.90
CA ASP A 383 13.34 1.82 -5.88
C ASP A 383 14.18 3.08 -6.10
N GLU A 384 13.55 4.26 -6.23
CA GLU A 384 14.23 5.55 -6.32
C GLU A 384 15.12 5.83 -5.11
N VAL A 385 14.69 5.46 -3.90
CA VAL A 385 15.51 5.55 -2.69
C VAL A 385 16.65 4.52 -2.72
N ASN A 386 16.33 3.24 -2.99
CA ASN A 386 17.28 2.13 -2.89
C ASN A 386 18.34 2.12 -4.00
N ASN A 387 18.05 2.70 -5.17
CA ASN A 387 19.02 2.86 -6.27
C ASN A 387 20.16 3.82 -5.90
N ARG A 388 20.02 4.59 -4.83
CA ARG A 388 21.04 5.50 -4.29
C ARG A 388 21.77 4.95 -3.07
N LEU A 389 21.43 3.72 -2.66
CA LEU A 389 22.00 3.04 -1.52
C LEU A 389 22.82 1.84 -2.00
N LEU A 390 23.89 1.55 -1.27
CA LEU A 390 24.58 0.26 -1.41
C LEU A 390 23.59 -0.87 -1.10
N TRP A 391 23.75 -2.01 -1.77
CA TRP A 391 22.85 -3.15 -1.59
C TRP A 391 22.72 -3.57 -0.11
N THR A 392 23.79 -3.47 0.68
CA THR A 392 23.83 -3.75 2.13
C THR A 392 23.05 -2.76 2.99
N ARG A 393 22.70 -1.60 2.44
CA ARG A 393 21.99 -0.51 3.10
C ARG A 393 20.57 -0.31 2.58
N ARG A 394 20.14 -1.12 1.61
CA ARG A 394 18.77 -1.05 1.09
C ARG A 394 17.76 -1.29 2.21
N VAL A 395 16.62 -0.63 2.08
CA VAL A 395 15.63 -0.49 3.15
C VAL A 395 14.22 -0.55 2.57
N ASN A 396 13.29 -1.09 3.35
CA ASN A 396 11.87 -0.91 3.09
C ASN A 396 11.42 0.44 3.67
N CYS A 397 11.53 1.55 2.93
CA CYS A 397 11.30 2.90 3.47
C CYS A 397 9.83 3.37 3.47
N MET A 398 8.92 2.64 2.82
CA MET A 398 7.54 3.07 2.63
C MET A 398 6.57 1.89 2.73
N HIS A 399 5.34 2.14 3.15
CA HIS A 399 4.20 1.22 3.15
C HIS A 399 2.95 1.97 2.66
N SER A 400 1.85 1.28 2.39
CA SER A 400 0.56 1.90 2.08
C SER A 400 -0.58 1.02 2.62
N SER A 401 -1.79 1.57 2.73
CA SER A 401 -3.00 0.72 2.76
C SER A 401 -3.12 -0.08 1.45
N ASP A 402 -4.03 -1.03 1.43
CA ASP A 402 -4.43 -1.78 0.22
C ASP A 402 -5.64 -1.11 -0.45
N ASP A 403 -6.58 -0.57 0.34
CA ASP A 403 -7.74 0.18 -0.14
C ASP A 403 -8.11 1.34 0.79
N GLU A 404 -9.17 2.06 0.42
CA GLU A 404 -9.70 3.16 1.22
C GLU A 404 -10.21 2.74 2.61
N ILE A 405 -10.82 1.55 2.77
CA ILE A 405 -11.28 1.11 4.10
C ILE A 405 -10.08 1.00 5.05
N GLU A 406 -9.04 0.27 4.64
CA GLU A 406 -7.81 0.16 5.43
C GLU A 406 -7.11 1.53 5.57
N GLY A 407 -7.19 2.38 4.54
CA GLY A 407 -6.71 3.76 4.60
C GLY A 407 -7.31 4.55 5.77
N TRP A 408 -8.63 4.50 5.94
CA TRP A 408 -9.30 5.15 7.07
C TRP A 408 -8.87 4.58 8.42
N GLU A 409 -8.66 3.26 8.52
CA GLU A 409 -8.14 2.64 9.75
C GLU A 409 -6.71 3.11 10.07
N TYR A 410 -5.85 3.15 9.05
CA TYR A 410 -4.46 3.60 9.20
C TYR A 410 -4.41 5.06 9.66
N LEU A 411 -5.22 5.93 9.06
CA LEU A 411 -5.30 7.33 9.44
C LEU A 411 -5.79 7.49 10.89
N LYS A 412 -6.85 6.76 11.28
CA LYS A 412 -7.36 6.76 12.65
C LYS A 412 -6.35 6.22 13.66
N ALA A 413 -5.59 5.19 13.29
CA ALA A 413 -4.58 4.57 14.15
C ALA A 413 -3.33 5.44 14.34
N THR A 414 -3.02 6.31 13.37
CA THR A 414 -1.81 7.16 13.37
C THR A 414 -2.06 8.57 13.88
N CYS A 415 -3.19 9.18 13.51
CA CYS A 415 -3.52 10.59 13.78
C CYS A 415 -5.05 10.82 13.74
N ALA A 416 -5.73 10.32 14.78
CA ALA A 416 -7.19 10.39 14.90
C ALA A 416 -7.73 11.83 14.76
N GLU A 417 -7.01 12.82 15.27
CA GLU A 417 -7.37 14.24 15.20
C GLU A 417 -7.46 14.79 13.78
N SER A 418 -6.68 14.24 12.83
CA SER A 418 -6.70 14.67 11.42
C SER A 418 -7.70 13.89 10.58
N THR A 419 -8.31 12.82 11.12
CA THR A 419 -9.16 11.91 10.34
C THR A 419 -10.41 12.61 9.81
N GLN A 420 -11.05 13.45 10.64
CA GLN A 420 -12.26 14.17 10.24
C GLN A 420 -11.98 15.22 9.15
N GLU A 421 -10.90 15.98 9.29
CA GLU A 421 -10.47 16.97 8.29
C GLU A 421 -10.18 16.32 6.93
N VAL A 422 -9.46 15.20 6.91
CA VAL A 422 -9.18 14.46 5.67
C VAL A 422 -10.48 13.92 5.05
N ARG A 423 -11.42 13.43 5.88
CA ARG A 423 -12.73 12.96 5.41
C ARG A 423 -13.56 14.06 4.76
N GLU A 424 -13.58 15.24 5.36
CA GLU A 424 -14.27 16.41 4.80
C GLU A 424 -13.66 16.81 3.45
N GLU A 425 -12.34 16.81 3.33
CA GLU A 425 -11.65 17.12 2.08
C GLU A 425 -11.91 16.07 0.99
N VAL A 426 -11.88 14.76 1.33
CA VAL A 426 -12.26 13.69 0.38
C VAL A 426 -13.70 13.87 -0.09
N GLN A 427 -14.64 14.09 0.82
CA GLN A 427 -16.06 14.24 0.46
C GLN A 427 -16.30 15.47 -0.42
N LYS A 428 -15.61 16.56 -0.12
CA LYS A 428 -15.65 17.80 -0.90
C LYS A 428 -15.17 17.56 -2.34
N ARG A 429 -14.05 16.86 -2.53
CA ARG A 429 -13.51 16.52 -3.86
C ARG A 429 -14.42 15.58 -4.63
N ARG A 430 -14.95 14.55 -3.97
CA ARG A 430 -15.97 13.66 -4.53
C ARG A 430 -17.16 14.42 -5.06
N ASN A 431 -17.73 15.29 -4.23
CA ASN A 431 -18.91 16.06 -4.60
C ASN A 431 -18.64 17.02 -5.76
N ALA A 432 -17.49 17.70 -5.76
CA ALA A 432 -17.11 18.61 -6.84
C ALA A 432 -16.86 17.91 -8.18
N TYR A 433 -16.38 16.66 -8.15
CA TYR A 433 -16.03 15.89 -9.34
C TYR A 433 -17.16 14.98 -9.86
N ARG A 434 -18.23 14.82 -9.06
CA ARG A 434 -19.37 13.98 -9.40
C ARG A 434 -20.20 14.59 -10.51
N THR A 435 -20.62 13.74 -11.44
CA THR A 435 -21.55 14.12 -12.51
C THR A 435 -22.97 13.76 -12.08
N SER A 436 -23.81 14.78 -11.92
CA SER A 436 -25.20 14.62 -11.48
C SER A 436 -26.12 14.14 -12.61
N GLN A 437 -25.76 14.42 -13.86
CA GLN A 437 -26.47 13.94 -15.04
C GLN A 437 -26.13 12.46 -15.29
N LYS A 438 -27.01 11.77 -16.04
CA LYS A 438 -26.72 10.41 -16.50
C LYS A 438 -25.58 10.46 -17.53
N VAL A 439 -24.48 9.79 -17.24
CA VAL A 439 -23.34 9.64 -18.16
C VAL A 439 -23.70 8.60 -19.23
N LEU A 440 -23.65 9.00 -20.49
CA LEU A 440 -23.90 8.17 -21.67
C LEU A 440 -22.60 7.52 -22.16
N ALA A 441 -21.49 8.24 -22.11
CA ALA A 441 -20.15 7.75 -22.44
C ALA A 441 -19.06 8.62 -21.78
N VAL A 442 -17.88 8.05 -21.55
CA VAL A 442 -16.66 8.79 -21.21
C VAL A 442 -15.90 9.02 -22.53
N LEU A 443 -15.56 10.27 -22.85
CA LEU A 443 -14.99 10.65 -24.15
C LEU A 443 -13.47 10.78 -24.15
N ASP A 444 -12.89 11.11 -23.00
CA ASP A 444 -11.45 11.28 -22.83
C ASP A 444 -10.87 10.13 -22.00
N HIS A 445 -9.64 9.74 -22.31
CA HIS A 445 -8.89 8.67 -21.63
C HIS A 445 -7.72 9.23 -20.82
N ASP A 446 -7.30 10.48 -21.06
CA ASP A 446 -6.23 11.14 -20.29
C ASP A 446 -6.83 12.07 -19.22
N HIS A 447 -6.98 11.51 -18.02
CA HIS A 447 -7.64 12.20 -16.92
C HIS A 447 -6.68 13.06 -16.07
N ALA A 448 -5.59 13.60 -16.62
CA ALA A 448 -4.59 14.31 -15.83
C ALA A 448 -5.19 15.49 -15.02
N ARG A 449 -6.07 16.30 -15.64
CA ARG A 449 -6.64 17.52 -15.03
C ARG A 449 -8.16 17.54 -14.96
N SER A 450 -8.84 16.80 -15.82
CA SER A 450 -10.29 16.76 -15.93
C SER A 450 -10.76 15.42 -16.48
N LYS A 451 -12.06 15.18 -16.39
CA LYS A 451 -12.75 14.15 -17.17
C LYS A 451 -13.72 14.80 -18.15
N VAL A 452 -13.89 14.17 -19.31
CA VAL A 452 -14.84 14.58 -20.35
C VAL A 452 -15.88 13.48 -20.54
N GLU A 453 -17.14 13.81 -20.34
CA GLU A 453 -18.25 12.87 -20.37
C GLU A 453 -19.34 13.36 -21.32
N LEU A 454 -19.88 12.46 -22.13
CA LEU A 454 -21.14 12.66 -22.83
C LEU A 454 -22.27 12.39 -21.84
N ILE A 455 -23.14 13.37 -21.66
CA ILE A 455 -24.23 13.32 -20.67
C ILE A 455 -25.59 13.47 -21.34
N GLU A 456 -26.60 12.89 -20.69
CA GLU A 456 -28.00 13.20 -21.00
C GLU A 456 -28.30 14.65 -20.58
N TYR A 457 -28.60 15.48 -21.56
CA TYR A 457 -28.94 16.88 -21.42
C TYR A 457 -30.12 17.15 -22.37
N SER A 458 -31.16 17.87 -21.95
CA SER A 458 -32.37 18.04 -22.77
C SER A 458 -32.31 19.38 -23.53
N PRO A 459 -32.64 19.42 -24.84
CA PRO A 459 -33.25 18.36 -25.65
C PRO A 459 -32.27 17.36 -26.29
N GLU A 460 -30.98 17.67 -26.36
CA GLU A 460 -29.96 16.85 -27.03
C GLU A 460 -28.75 16.60 -26.11
N PRO A 461 -28.07 15.44 -26.25
CA PRO A 461 -26.88 15.13 -25.47
C PRO A 461 -25.83 16.26 -25.50
N ALA A 462 -25.11 16.41 -24.39
CA ALA A 462 -24.09 17.44 -24.25
C ALA A 462 -22.78 16.85 -23.72
N VAL A 463 -21.68 17.56 -23.95
CA VAL A 463 -20.37 17.21 -23.39
C VAL A 463 -20.16 18.01 -22.13
N LYS A 464 -19.93 17.32 -21.01
CA LYS A 464 -19.53 17.91 -19.74
C LYS A 464 -18.06 17.63 -19.48
N LYS A 465 -17.29 18.70 -19.30
CA LYS A 465 -15.89 18.62 -18.84
C LYS A 465 -15.84 19.05 -17.38
N THR A 466 -15.37 18.16 -16.51
CA THR A 466 -15.29 18.38 -15.06
C THR A 466 -13.83 18.33 -14.62
N PHE A 467 -13.35 19.41 -14.00
CA PHE A 467 -11.96 19.60 -13.60
C PHE A 467 -11.72 19.12 -12.17
N LYS A 468 -10.53 18.58 -11.92
CA LYS A 468 -10.07 18.22 -10.58
C LYS A 468 -9.97 19.47 -9.69
N TRP A 469 -10.04 19.25 -8.38
CA TRP A 469 -9.83 20.33 -7.41
C TRP A 469 -8.43 20.96 -7.58
N GLY A 470 -8.31 22.28 -7.44
CA GLY A 470 -7.04 22.99 -7.68
C GLY A 470 -6.67 23.19 -9.15
N ARG A 471 -7.55 22.82 -10.08
CA ARG A 471 -7.41 23.03 -11.53
C ARG A 471 -8.39 24.07 -12.08
N GLU A 472 -8.98 24.88 -11.20
CA GLU A 472 -10.02 25.89 -11.54
C GLU A 472 -9.52 26.88 -12.60
N ARG A 473 -8.24 27.26 -12.55
CA ARG A 473 -7.67 28.20 -13.55
C ARG A 473 -7.77 27.70 -14.99
N PHE A 474 -7.74 26.38 -15.22
CA PHE A 474 -7.90 25.78 -16.55
C PHE A 474 -9.38 25.81 -16.97
N CYS A 475 -10.28 25.47 -16.03
CA CYS A 475 -11.72 25.59 -16.23
C CYS A 475 -12.14 27.03 -16.58
N GLU A 476 -11.63 28.03 -15.86
CA GLU A 476 -11.95 29.44 -16.08
C GLU A 476 -11.48 29.95 -17.45
N ARG A 477 -10.36 29.44 -17.98
CA ARG A 477 -9.93 29.77 -19.35
C ARG A 477 -10.90 29.24 -20.39
N GLU A 478 -11.31 27.98 -20.25
CA GLU A 478 -12.28 27.38 -21.17
C GLU A 478 -13.64 28.07 -21.07
N LYS A 479 -14.13 28.31 -19.84
CA LYS A 479 -15.36 29.09 -19.60
C LYS A 479 -15.29 30.45 -20.26
N PHE A 480 -14.17 31.16 -20.14
CA PHE A 480 -13.96 32.44 -20.84
C PHE A 480 -14.08 32.29 -22.36
N VAL A 481 -13.46 31.29 -22.98
CA VAL A 481 -13.57 31.08 -24.44
C VAL A 481 -15.02 30.81 -24.85
N TYR A 482 -15.68 29.85 -24.20
CA TYR A 482 -17.04 29.46 -24.59
C TYR A 482 -18.10 30.52 -24.26
N SER A 483 -17.86 31.42 -23.31
CA SER A 483 -18.79 32.52 -22.98
C SER A 483 -18.52 33.80 -23.78
N GLU A 484 -17.26 34.24 -23.87
CA GLU A 484 -16.91 35.56 -24.42
C GLU A 484 -16.47 35.52 -25.89
N LEU A 485 -15.86 34.42 -26.34
CA LEU A 485 -15.33 34.29 -27.70
C LEU A 485 -16.24 33.49 -28.62
N SER A 486 -17.02 32.54 -28.09
CA SER A 486 -17.98 31.76 -28.87
C SER A 486 -18.96 32.62 -29.68
N PRO A 487 -19.57 33.70 -29.14
CA PRO A 487 -20.48 34.55 -29.92
C PRO A 487 -19.81 35.28 -31.09
N LYS A 488 -18.48 35.34 -31.12
CA LYS A 488 -17.69 36.06 -32.12
C LYS A 488 -17.13 35.15 -33.23
N HIS A 489 -17.12 33.83 -33.03
CA HIS A 489 -16.57 32.90 -34.02
C HIS A 489 -17.32 31.56 -34.07
N PRO A 490 -17.92 31.18 -35.20
CA PRO A 490 -18.83 30.02 -35.30
C PRO A 490 -18.15 28.64 -35.13
N ALA A 491 -16.81 28.59 -35.23
CA ALA A 491 -16.04 27.38 -34.96
C ALA A 491 -15.89 27.07 -33.45
N ILE A 492 -16.21 28.01 -32.57
CA ILE A 492 -16.15 27.79 -31.12
C ILE A 492 -17.55 27.34 -30.66
N PRO A 493 -17.71 26.17 -30.02
CA PRO A 493 -18.98 25.73 -29.44
C PRO A 493 -19.62 26.77 -28.52
N ASN A 494 -20.95 26.81 -28.45
CA ASN A 494 -21.66 27.63 -27.47
C ASN A 494 -21.50 27.04 -26.06
N LEU A 495 -21.41 27.88 -25.04
CA LEU A 495 -21.55 27.44 -23.65
C LEU A 495 -23.03 27.14 -23.34
N LEU A 496 -23.34 25.93 -22.87
CA LEU A 496 -24.70 25.57 -22.43
C LEU A 496 -24.91 25.81 -20.94
N ASP A 497 -23.92 25.46 -20.12
CA ASP A 497 -23.93 25.62 -18.66
C ASP A 497 -22.49 25.62 -18.13
N ALA A 498 -22.27 26.18 -16.94
CA ALA A 498 -21.00 26.12 -16.24
C ALA A 498 -21.16 26.26 -14.73
N GLY A 499 -20.24 25.64 -13.99
CA GLY A 499 -20.09 25.80 -12.54
C GLY A 499 -18.66 26.18 -12.16
N ASP A 500 -18.32 25.98 -10.89
CA ASP A 500 -16.98 26.29 -10.35
C ASP A 500 -15.89 25.37 -10.90
N HIS A 501 -16.25 24.12 -11.21
CA HIS A 501 -15.31 23.07 -11.64
C HIS A 501 -15.76 22.37 -12.92
N TYR A 502 -16.76 22.88 -13.63
CA TYR A 502 -17.24 22.24 -14.85
C TYR A 502 -17.76 23.23 -15.88
N LEU A 503 -17.81 22.77 -17.12
CA LEU A 503 -18.51 23.42 -18.21
C LEU A 503 -19.27 22.36 -19.03
N ILE A 504 -20.35 22.78 -19.69
CA ILE A 504 -21.16 21.94 -20.57
C ILE A 504 -21.27 22.64 -21.92
N ILE A 505 -20.95 21.93 -22.99
CA ILE A 505 -21.04 22.39 -24.39
C ILE A 505 -21.86 21.40 -25.22
N PRO A 506 -22.40 21.78 -26.39
CA PRO A 506 -23.09 20.85 -27.27
C PRO A 506 -22.21 19.68 -27.67
N TYR A 507 -22.81 18.50 -27.80
CA TYR A 507 -22.13 17.37 -28.41
C TYR A 507 -22.13 17.50 -29.93
N TYR A 508 -20.96 17.35 -30.53
CA TYR A 508 -20.78 17.30 -31.99
C TYR A 508 -20.28 15.92 -32.38
N GLN A 509 -20.98 15.26 -33.31
CA GLN A 509 -20.51 13.98 -33.84
C GLN A 509 -19.27 14.22 -34.71
N ASN A 510 -18.11 13.79 -34.21
CA ASN A 510 -16.82 14.01 -34.88
C ASN A 510 -16.52 12.91 -35.91
N ILE A 511 -16.50 13.26 -37.20
CA ILE A 511 -16.18 12.30 -38.27
C ILE A 511 -14.71 11.84 -38.23
N LEU A 512 -13.84 12.56 -37.51
CA LEU A 512 -12.43 12.21 -37.34
C LEU A 512 -12.21 11.07 -36.32
N ALA A 513 -13.20 10.79 -35.45
CA ALA A 513 -13.03 9.87 -34.32
C ALA A 513 -12.70 8.43 -34.75
N GLU A 514 -13.24 7.98 -35.90
CA GLU A 514 -13.04 6.61 -36.42
C GLU A 514 -11.92 6.53 -37.48
N LYS A 515 -11.20 7.62 -37.72
CA LYS A 515 -10.17 7.74 -38.76
C LYS A 515 -8.79 7.45 -38.21
N ASN A 516 -7.94 6.87 -39.05
CA ASN A 516 -6.51 6.79 -38.73
C ASN A 516 -5.83 8.15 -38.92
N ASP A 517 -4.62 8.33 -38.36
CA ASP A 517 -3.92 9.62 -38.35
C ASP A 517 -3.76 10.23 -39.76
N ARG A 518 -3.45 9.42 -40.77
CA ARG A 518 -3.32 9.89 -42.15
C ARG A 518 -4.65 10.38 -42.71
N GLU A 519 -5.74 9.66 -42.48
CA GLU A 519 -7.06 10.08 -42.93
C GLU A 519 -7.51 11.36 -42.21
N LYS A 520 -7.20 11.50 -40.92
CA LYS A 520 -7.46 12.74 -40.17
C LYS A 520 -6.70 13.91 -40.79
N ASP A 521 -5.41 13.73 -41.07
CA ASP A 521 -4.57 14.73 -41.71
C ASP A 521 -5.11 15.13 -43.08
N GLU A 522 -5.52 14.17 -43.92
CA GLU A 522 -6.10 14.43 -45.25
C GLU A 522 -7.40 15.23 -45.15
N ILE A 523 -8.28 14.91 -44.18
CA ILE A 523 -9.51 15.67 -43.94
C ILE A 523 -9.19 17.08 -43.43
N LEU A 524 -8.36 17.22 -42.39
CA LEU A 524 -7.99 18.51 -41.82
C LEU A 524 -7.25 19.39 -42.83
N ALA A 525 -6.48 18.81 -43.75
CA ALA A 525 -5.81 19.54 -44.82
C ALA A 525 -6.84 20.31 -45.68
N SER A 526 -8.04 19.78 -45.88
CA SER A 526 -9.11 20.49 -46.62
C SER A 526 -9.67 21.71 -45.87
N PHE A 527 -9.48 21.78 -44.55
CA PHE A 527 -9.92 22.86 -43.66
C PHE A 527 -8.80 23.85 -43.27
N VAL A 528 -7.61 23.76 -43.88
CA VAL A 528 -6.44 24.61 -43.50
C VAL A 528 -6.76 26.11 -43.52
N LYS A 529 -7.60 26.56 -44.44
CA LYS A 529 -8.01 27.98 -44.49
C LYS A 529 -8.85 28.36 -43.27
N ASP A 530 -9.82 27.54 -42.91
CA ASP A 530 -10.67 27.77 -41.74
C ASP A 530 -9.87 27.71 -40.44
N ILE A 531 -8.92 26.75 -40.34
CA ILE A 531 -7.98 26.64 -39.22
C ILE A 531 -7.12 27.90 -39.09
N LEU A 532 -6.54 28.40 -40.18
CA LEU A 532 -5.76 29.64 -40.17
C LEU A 532 -6.62 30.86 -39.80
N ASP A 533 -7.88 30.88 -40.22
CA ASP A 533 -8.78 31.98 -39.87
C ASP A 533 -9.18 31.95 -38.39
N ILE A 534 -9.35 30.75 -37.79
CA ILE A 534 -9.50 30.57 -36.34
C ILE A 534 -8.26 31.11 -35.60
N LEU A 535 -7.05 30.74 -36.03
CA LEU A 535 -5.82 31.24 -35.40
C LEU A 535 -5.69 32.77 -35.50
N LYS A 536 -5.98 33.35 -36.68
CA LYS A 536 -5.99 34.81 -36.84
C LYS A 536 -7.03 35.47 -35.96
N PHE A 537 -8.18 34.84 -35.74
CA PHE A 537 -9.21 35.34 -34.83
C PHE A 537 -8.66 35.43 -33.40
N PHE A 538 -8.11 34.33 -32.85
CA PHE A 538 -7.52 34.34 -31.50
C PHE A 538 -6.39 35.36 -31.38
N TYR A 539 -5.50 35.43 -32.37
CA TYR A 539 -4.43 36.42 -32.40
C TYR A 539 -5.00 37.84 -32.36
N LYS A 540 -5.99 38.18 -33.19
CA LYS A 540 -6.63 39.51 -33.19
C LYS A 540 -7.30 39.86 -31.86
N GLU A 541 -7.89 38.89 -31.18
CA GLU A 541 -8.46 39.06 -29.84
C GLU A 541 -7.39 39.14 -28.73
N GLY A 542 -6.10 39.00 -29.08
CA GLY A 542 -4.98 39.13 -28.15
C GLY A 542 -4.65 37.84 -27.40
N PHE A 543 -4.93 36.68 -28.01
CA PHE A 543 -4.68 35.36 -27.44
C PHE A 543 -3.82 34.46 -28.32
N ALA A 544 -3.18 33.48 -27.70
CA ALA A 544 -2.51 32.36 -28.34
C ALA A 544 -3.10 31.03 -27.87
N LEU A 545 -3.22 30.08 -28.78
CA LEU A 545 -3.57 28.70 -28.47
C LEU A 545 -2.29 27.91 -28.22
N VAL A 546 -1.84 27.86 -26.97
CA VAL A 546 -0.55 27.23 -26.63
C VAL A 546 -0.55 25.75 -26.99
N GLU A 547 -1.65 25.05 -26.80
CA GLU A 547 -1.82 23.64 -27.20
C GLU A 547 -2.52 23.52 -28.56
N PHE A 548 -1.98 24.18 -29.59
CA PHE A 548 -2.55 24.11 -30.94
C PHE A 548 -2.20 22.76 -31.62
N MET A 549 -3.08 21.78 -31.45
CA MET A 549 -2.93 20.41 -31.96
C MET A 549 -4.11 19.95 -32.83
N PRO A 550 -3.92 19.04 -33.80
CA PRO A 550 -4.99 18.50 -34.63
C PRO A 550 -6.14 17.87 -33.83
N ASP A 551 -5.84 17.23 -32.70
CA ASP A 551 -6.85 16.58 -31.85
C ASP A 551 -7.81 17.56 -31.17
N ASN A 552 -7.49 18.85 -31.14
CA ASN A 552 -8.37 19.91 -30.63
C ASN A 552 -9.46 20.29 -31.65
N PHE A 553 -9.43 19.73 -32.86
CA PHE A 553 -10.41 19.99 -33.90
C PHE A 553 -11.39 18.83 -34.07
N LEU A 554 -12.67 19.19 -34.21
CA LEU A 554 -13.75 18.28 -34.57
C LEU A 554 -14.26 18.67 -35.95
N VAL A 555 -14.57 17.69 -36.79
CA VAL A 555 -15.29 17.92 -38.05
C VAL A 555 -16.65 17.25 -37.94
N THR A 556 -17.73 18.01 -38.13
CA THR A 556 -19.09 17.49 -38.02
C THR A 556 -19.52 16.74 -39.28
N GLN A 557 -20.66 16.04 -39.22
CA GLN A 557 -21.23 15.38 -40.42
C GLN A 557 -21.58 16.37 -41.53
N GLU A 558 -21.94 17.60 -41.16
CA GLU A 558 -22.26 18.72 -42.05
C GLU A 558 -21.01 19.41 -42.61
N GLN A 559 -19.81 18.86 -42.37
CA GLN A 559 -18.53 19.44 -42.79
C GLN A 559 -18.25 20.79 -42.12
N GLU A 560 -18.70 20.99 -40.87
CA GLU A 560 -18.31 22.14 -40.07
C GLU A 560 -17.09 21.84 -39.22
N LEU A 561 -16.16 22.79 -39.15
CA LEU A 561 -15.01 22.72 -38.25
C LEU A 561 -15.37 23.33 -36.89
N LYS A 562 -15.15 22.57 -35.82
CA LYS A 562 -15.20 23.06 -34.43
C LYS A 562 -13.85 22.92 -33.77
N ILE A 563 -13.51 23.87 -32.90
CA ILE A 563 -12.32 23.82 -32.04
C ILE A 563 -12.74 23.70 -30.59
N VAL A 564 -12.07 22.81 -29.86
CA VAL A 564 -12.29 22.51 -28.44
C VAL A 564 -10.96 22.51 -27.68
N ASP A 565 -11.04 22.36 -26.36
CA ASP A 565 -9.91 22.30 -25.45
C ASP A 565 -9.06 23.58 -25.42
N PHE A 566 -9.44 24.50 -24.53
CA PHE A 566 -8.79 25.80 -24.36
C PHE A 566 -8.05 25.93 -23.01
N GLU A 567 -7.70 24.80 -22.37
CA GLU A 567 -7.04 24.79 -21.06
C GLU A 567 -5.77 25.66 -21.00
N PHE A 568 -5.04 25.71 -22.11
CA PHE A 568 -3.80 26.48 -22.24
C PHE A 568 -3.95 27.77 -23.06
N LEU A 569 -5.16 28.33 -23.17
CA LEU A 569 -5.34 29.66 -23.75
C LEU A 569 -4.44 30.67 -23.01
N TYR A 570 -3.59 31.37 -23.77
CA TYR A 570 -2.70 32.39 -23.25
C TYR A 570 -3.10 33.77 -23.74
N ARG A 571 -3.27 34.71 -22.82
CA ARG A 571 -3.45 36.13 -23.15
C ARG A 571 -2.10 36.81 -23.29
N TYR A 572 -1.84 37.44 -24.42
CA TYR A 572 -0.59 38.17 -24.63
C TYR A 572 -0.46 39.32 -23.61
N LYS A 573 0.67 39.35 -22.90
CA LYS A 573 1.11 40.56 -22.17
C LYS A 573 1.57 41.65 -23.12
N THR A 574 2.27 41.23 -24.17
CA THR A 574 2.66 42.05 -25.30
C THR A 574 2.48 41.18 -26.53
N GLN A 575 1.55 41.57 -27.39
CA GLN A 575 1.28 40.83 -28.62
C GLN A 575 2.50 40.92 -29.54
N THR A 576 2.79 39.84 -30.25
CA THR A 576 3.89 39.80 -31.22
C THR A 576 3.60 40.74 -32.40
N ALA A 577 4.64 41.16 -33.12
CA ALA A 577 4.50 42.20 -34.13
C ALA A 577 3.69 41.74 -35.35
N SER A 578 3.62 40.43 -35.58
CA SER A 578 2.86 39.84 -36.68
C SER A 578 2.20 38.52 -36.30
N PHE A 579 1.16 38.15 -37.06
CA PHE A 579 0.47 36.86 -36.90
C PHE A 579 1.42 35.67 -37.11
N SER A 580 2.35 35.74 -38.07
CA SER A 580 3.34 34.68 -38.31
C SER A 580 4.29 34.43 -37.12
N GLU A 581 4.39 35.41 -36.21
CA GLU A 581 5.18 35.29 -34.97
C GLU A 581 4.32 34.88 -33.77
N SER A 582 3.03 34.52 -33.96
CA SER A 582 2.18 34.04 -32.87
C SER A 582 2.78 32.78 -32.22
N PHE A 583 2.51 32.58 -30.93
CA PHE A 583 3.07 31.45 -30.20
C PHE A 583 2.57 30.09 -30.70
N ASP A 584 1.34 30.04 -31.22
CA ASP A 584 0.74 28.88 -31.89
C ASP A 584 1.41 28.53 -33.24
N LEU A 585 2.14 29.44 -33.88
CA LEU A 585 2.88 29.17 -35.12
C LEU A 585 4.39 29.11 -34.91
N ALA A 586 4.98 30.16 -34.33
CA ALA A 586 6.42 30.30 -34.15
C ALA A 586 6.96 29.54 -32.93
N GLY A 587 6.09 29.07 -32.03
CA GLY A 587 6.46 28.43 -30.78
C GLY A 587 6.60 29.41 -29.61
N LEU A 588 6.86 28.86 -28.42
CA LEU A 588 6.94 29.66 -27.19
C LEU A 588 8.30 30.33 -27.02
N PRO A 589 8.36 31.61 -26.59
CA PRO A 589 9.61 32.31 -26.37
C PRO A 589 10.39 31.76 -25.17
N SER A 590 11.71 32.01 -25.16
CA SER A 590 12.57 31.73 -24.00
C SER A 590 12.13 32.59 -22.81
N GLY A 591 11.57 31.95 -21.77
CA GLY A 591 11.00 32.66 -20.62
C GLY A 591 9.47 32.76 -20.62
N PHE A 592 8.78 32.05 -21.52
CA PHE A 592 7.32 31.92 -21.47
C PHE A 592 6.84 31.50 -20.07
N ASP A 593 5.95 32.31 -19.51
CA ASP A 593 5.50 32.27 -18.12
C ASP A 593 4.07 31.71 -17.94
N GLY A 594 3.42 31.28 -19.03
CA GLY A 594 2.15 30.58 -18.97
C GLY A 594 2.29 29.08 -18.68
N ASP A 595 1.15 28.44 -18.41
CA ASP A 595 1.06 26.98 -18.30
C ASP A 595 1.40 26.31 -19.65
N ARG A 596 1.94 25.08 -19.60
CA ARG A 596 2.32 24.29 -20.78
C ARG A 596 1.78 22.86 -20.66
N PRO A 597 1.45 22.19 -21.77
CA PRO A 597 1.12 20.77 -21.75
C PRO A 597 2.29 19.91 -21.24
N CYS A 598 2.00 18.90 -20.40
CA CYS A 598 3.02 18.14 -19.65
C CYS A 598 3.87 17.18 -20.50
N THR A 599 3.46 16.88 -21.74
CA THR A 599 4.18 15.99 -22.66
C THR A 599 5.46 16.60 -23.25
N GLN A 600 5.83 17.83 -22.88
CA GLN A 600 6.75 18.65 -23.69
C GLN A 600 7.98 19.15 -22.90
N LYS A 601 9.05 18.34 -22.89
CA LYS A 601 10.36 18.70 -22.31
C LYS A 601 11.32 19.39 -23.31
N SER A 602 10.93 19.57 -24.57
CA SER A 602 11.76 20.20 -25.64
C SER A 602 11.14 21.50 -26.16
N ALA A 603 11.84 22.23 -27.04
CA ALA A 603 11.32 23.45 -27.68
C ALA A 603 9.97 23.17 -28.37
N TRP A 604 8.92 23.85 -27.89
CA TRP A 604 7.56 23.73 -28.41
C TRP A 604 7.44 24.47 -29.73
N GLN A 605 7.19 23.73 -30.81
CA GLN A 605 7.04 24.24 -32.18
C GLN A 605 5.89 23.46 -32.85
N PRO A 606 4.63 23.75 -32.47
CA PRO A 606 3.48 22.96 -32.90
C PRO A 606 3.30 22.99 -34.42
N TYR A 607 3.57 24.12 -35.07
CA TYR A 607 3.49 24.20 -36.52
C TYR A 607 4.51 23.29 -37.22
N GLU A 608 5.80 23.43 -36.91
CA GLU A 608 6.86 22.65 -37.57
C GLU A 608 6.73 21.14 -37.31
N LYS A 609 6.37 20.76 -36.08
CA LYS A 609 6.34 19.35 -35.66
C LYS A 609 5.05 18.63 -36.01
N THR A 610 3.93 19.35 -36.08
CA THR A 610 2.60 18.74 -36.18
C THR A 610 1.87 19.18 -37.45
N TRP A 611 1.76 20.49 -37.70
CA TRP A 611 0.90 21.00 -38.77
C TRP A 611 1.57 21.11 -40.15
N GLN A 612 2.91 21.20 -40.21
CA GLN A 612 3.63 21.40 -41.46
C GLN A 612 3.35 20.27 -42.46
N ALA A 613 3.28 19.02 -42.00
CA ALA A 613 2.96 17.87 -42.84
C ALA A 613 1.54 18.00 -43.42
N ILE A 614 0.55 18.29 -42.58
CA ILE A 614 -0.87 18.44 -42.96
C ILE A 614 -1.04 19.50 -44.04
N VAL A 615 -0.41 20.66 -43.86
CA VAL A 615 -0.50 21.80 -44.80
C VAL A 615 0.22 21.50 -46.13
N GLN A 616 1.27 20.69 -46.12
CA GLN A 616 1.99 20.31 -47.33
C GLN A 616 1.21 19.29 -48.18
N THR A 617 0.35 18.47 -47.58
CA THR A 617 -0.46 17.45 -48.27
C THR A 617 -1.50 18.05 -49.22
N THR A 618 -2.05 19.23 -48.92
CA THR A 618 -2.97 19.97 -49.81
C THR A 618 -2.27 20.64 -50.98
N SER A 619 -0.95 20.81 -50.88
CA SER A 619 -0.15 21.52 -51.87
C SER A 619 0.38 20.54 -52.89
N GLY A 620 -0.45 20.20 -53.88
CA GLY A 620 0.06 19.72 -55.17
C GLY A 620 1.00 20.78 -55.78
N GLY A 621 2.26 20.78 -55.38
CA GLY A 621 3.37 21.47 -56.05
C GLY A 621 3.48 22.99 -55.92
N HIS A 622 2.79 23.70 -55.02
CA HIS A 622 3.08 25.13 -54.77
C HIS A 622 3.35 25.40 -53.28
N ARG A 623 4.62 25.70 -52.95
CA ARG A 623 5.03 26.18 -51.62
C ARG A 623 4.32 27.50 -51.34
N MET A 624 3.61 27.58 -50.20
CA MET A 624 3.21 28.86 -49.63
C MET A 624 4.47 29.61 -49.17
N SER A 625 4.70 30.78 -49.76
CA SER A 625 5.67 31.80 -49.33
C SER A 625 4.97 32.91 -48.57
#